data_AF-A0AAN7C0U5-F1
#
_entry.id   AF-A0AAN7C0U5-F1
#
_cell.length_a   1.000
_cell.length_b   1.000
_cell.length_c   1.000
_cell.angle_alpha   90.00
_cell.angle_beta   90.00
_cell.angle_gamma   90.00
#
_symmetry.space_group_name_H-M   'P 1'
#
loop_
_entity.id
_entity.type
_entity.pdbx_description
1 polymer ?
#
loop_
_entity_poly.entity_id
_entity_poly.type
_entity_poly.pdbx_seq_one_letter_code
_entity_poly.pdbx_strand_id
1 'polypeptide(L)'
;MASPVPFTLEDTFQNPATGVVIYRIRVSDPETSDCPTVRYLTAPSPPEGASHTIPDHRGSNLAFDTVPAGDWNIGRLVVSSNDDATKGKFVLPSTEISALDTSLGLLSAGPVWHDARFDLIHLLDAFYAQRNRQLDDGSYIKSDQANVQCTGHVSALVLPSPFVRNSQGEQPQDKVVGIWAWQPGHAHGIANESHIYSLLQQRQGNDNEENNETPLAARFLGHITDNGTRVIGFLLEHIPGVRAADPEDIEACRDALGKLHKKGIALGGGLRRENFLVKPDGSVLLQGFGGAFETRKDEVFEEETEKFEREVLV
;
A
#
# COMPACT_ATOMS: atom_id res chain seq x y z
N MET A 1 19.41 11.12 -29.91
CA MET A 1 19.28 10.89 -28.47
C MET A 1 17.92 11.43 -28.06
N ALA A 2 17.15 10.70 -27.26
CA ALA A 2 15.88 11.19 -26.73
C ALA A 2 16.13 12.46 -25.92
N SER A 3 15.21 13.44 -25.99
CA SER A 3 15.31 14.67 -25.22
C SER A 3 15.26 14.37 -23.72
N PRO A 4 16.09 15.02 -22.88
CA PRO A 4 15.99 14.85 -21.43
C PRO A 4 14.70 15.49 -20.90
N VAL A 5 14.07 14.84 -19.93
CA VAL A 5 12.85 15.30 -19.25
C VAL A 5 13.09 15.37 -17.73
N PRO A 6 12.52 16.37 -17.03
CA PRO A 6 12.65 16.47 -15.59
C PRO A 6 11.90 15.35 -14.88
N PHE A 7 12.34 15.02 -13.66
CA PHE A 7 11.64 14.08 -12.79
C PHE A 7 11.48 14.64 -11.37
N THR A 8 10.51 14.09 -10.65
CA THR A 8 10.34 14.29 -9.21
C THR A 8 10.69 12.99 -8.49
N LEU A 9 11.42 13.08 -7.37
CA LEU A 9 11.67 11.93 -6.51
C LEU A 9 10.45 11.68 -5.62
N GLU A 10 9.82 10.51 -5.78
CA GLU A 10 8.66 10.12 -4.97
C GLU A 10 9.11 9.49 -3.65
N ASP A 11 10.05 8.57 -3.72
CA ASP A 11 10.55 7.84 -2.56
C ASP A 11 11.88 7.13 -2.87
N THR A 12 12.59 6.72 -1.82
CA THR A 12 13.87 6.00 -1.91
C THR A 12 13.85 4.83 -0.95
N PHE A 13 14.24 3.66 -1.45
CA PHE A 13 14.44 2.45 -0.67
C PHE A 13 15.93 2.09 -0.66
N GLN A 14 16.44 1.73 0.50
CA GLN A 14 17.82 1.27 0.67
C GLN A 14 17.82 -0.04 1.45
N ASN A 15 18.30 -1.11 0.82
CA ASN A 15 18.40 -2.39 1.48
C ASN A 15 19.67 -2.43 2.36
N PRO A 16 19.55 -2.51 3.69
CA PRO A 16 20.72 -2.51 4.56
C PRO A 16 21.58 -3.77 4.43
N ALA A 17 21.03 -4.89 3.96
CA ALA A 17 21.75 -6.15 3.82
C ALA A 17 22.54 -6.23 2.50
N THR A 18 21.98 -5.73 1.40
CA THR A 18 22.63 -5.79 0.08
C THR A 18 23.30 -4.48 -0.31
N GLY A 19 22.98 -3.37 0.35
CA GLY A 19 23.41 -2.02 -0.02
C GLY A 19 22.66 -1.44 -1.23
N VAL A 20 21.79 -2.22 -1.88
CA VAL A 20 21.08 -1.76 -3.08
C VAL A 20 20.20 -0.56 -2.75
N VAL A 21 20.31 0.49 -3.56
CA VAL A 21 19.49 1.70 -3.49
C VAL A 21 18.54 1.72 -4.68
N ILE A 22 17.26 1.97 -4.41
CA ILE A 22 16.22 2.11 -5.42
C ILE A 22 15.51 3.44 -5.21
N TYR A 23 15.52 4.30 -6.22
CA TYR A 23 14.72 5.52 -6.25
C TYR A 23 13.47 5.27 -7.08
N ARG A 24 12.30 5.60 -6.52
CA ARG A 24 11.04 5.66 -7.27
C ARG A 24 10.83 7.10 -7.70
N ILE A 25 10.84 7.34 -9.01
CA ILE A 25 10.72 8.68 -9.59
C ILE A 25 9.45 8.82 -10.41
N ARG A 26 8.90 10.03 -10.46
CA ARG A 26 7.81 10.44 -11.32
C ARG A 26 8.37 11.23 -12.50
N VAL A 27 8.06 10.80 -13.72
CA VAL A 27 8.49 11.46 -14.96
C VAL A 27 7.25 11.95 -15.70
N SER A 28 7.23 13.24 -16.06
CA SER A 28 6.19 13.82 -16.91
C SER A 28 6.77 13.98 -18.31
N ASP A 29 6.44 13.05 -19.20
CA ASP A 29 6.94 13.06 -20.57
C ASP A 29 5.99 13.88 -21.47
N PRO A 30 6.46 14.99 -22.06
CA PRO A 30 5.62 15.82 -22.92
C PRO A 30 5.09 15.09 -24.16
N GLU A 31 5.74 14.00 -24.59
CA GLU A 31 5.42 13.31 -25.83
C GLU A 31 4.45 12.15 -25.65
N THR A 32 4.34 11.56 -24.45
CA THR A 32 3.65 10.26 -24.29
C THR A 32 2.32 10.29 -23.53
N SER A 33 1.96 11.34 -22.78
CA SER A 33 0.59 11.65 -22.30
C SER A 33 0.65 12.73 -21.21
N ASP A 34 -0.47 13.41 -20.93
CA ASP A 34 -0.69 14.23 -19.72
C ASP A 34 -0.59 13.42 -18.40
N CYS A 35 -0.41 12.10 -18.48
CA CYS A 35 -0.29 11.23 -17.31
C CYS A 35 1.18 11.01 -16.92
N PRO A 36 1.61 11.41 -15.71
CA PRO A 36 2.94 11.11 -15.21
C PRO A 36 3.16 9.59 -15.10
N THR A 37 4.39 9.14 -15.34
CA THR A 37 4.79 7.73 -15.22
C THR A 37 5.78 7.54 -14.09
N VAL A 38 5.67 6.41 -13.40
CA VAL A 38 6.61 5.96 -12.39
C VAL A 38 7.75 5.21 -13.06
N ARG A 39 8.99 5.53 -12.71
CA ARG A 39 10.18 4.78 -13.12
C ARG A 39 11.07 4.50 -11.92
N TYR A 40 11.96 3.52 -12.04
CA TYR A 40 12.86 3.14 -10.96
C TYR A 40 14.32 3.36 -11.37
N LEU A 41 15.10 4.00 -10.51
CA LEU A 41 16.55 4.10 -10.66
C LEU A 41 17.22 3.20 -9.64
N THR A 42 18.20 2.40 -10.04
CA THR A 42 18.78 1.36 -9.18
C THR A 42 20.29 1.52 -9.12
N ALA A 43 20.85 1.54 -7.91
CA ALA A 43 22.29 1.56 -7.69
C ALA A 43 22.73 0.36 -6.82
N PRO A 44 23.91 -0.24 -7.07
CA PRO A 44 24.37 -1.40 -6.33
C PRO A 44 24.75 -1.08 -4.87
N SER A 45 25.24 0.13 -4.60
CA SER A 45 25.63 0.60 -3.27
C SER A 45 25.58 2.13 -3.19
N PRO A 46 25.36 2.74 -2.01
CA PRO A 46 25.50 4.19 -1.84
C PRO A 46 26.91 4.65 -2.23
N PRO A 47 27.08 5.91 -2.68
CA PRO A 47 28.41 6.45 -2.96
C PRO A 47 29.21 6.63 -1.66
N GLU A 48 30.53 6.77 -1.80
CA GLU A 48 31.40 7.03 -0.66
C GLU A 48 30.97 8.30 0.10
N GLY A 49 30.87 8.20 1.43
CA GLY A 49 30.42 9.29 2.30
C GLY A 49 28.90 9.42 2.44
N ALA A 50 28.11 8.68 1.67
CA ALA A 50 26.66 8.60 1.87
C ALA A 50 26.30 7.70 3.06
N SER A 51 25.14 7.93 3.66
CA SER A 51 24.65 7.09 4.75
C SER A 51 24.27 5.70 4.24
N HIS A 52 24.78 4.66 4.89
CA HIS A 52 24.38 3.27 4.62
C HIS A 52 23.09 2.86 5.32
N THR A 53 22.55 3.69 6.20
CA THR A 53 21.36 3.39 7.02
C THR A 53 20.18 4.33 6.77
N ILE A 54 20.42 5.49 6.19
CA ILE A 54 19.39 6.51 5.93
C ILE A 54 19.20 6.62 4.41
N PRO A 55 18.00 6.34 3.89
CA PRO A 55 17.74 6.50 2.46
C PRO A 55 17.84 7.97 2.03
N ASP A 56 18.34 8.21 0.82
CA ASP A 56 18.45 9.54 0.23
C ASP A 56 17.10 10.00 -0.35
N HIS A 57 16.17 10.37 0.53
CA HIS A 57 14.84 10.87 0.14
C HIS A 57 14.88 12.24 -0.56
N ARG A 58 16.05 12.91 -0.61
CA ARG A 58 16.22 14.21 -1.28
C ARG A 58 16.92 14.09 -2.63
N GLY A 59 17.39 12.90 -3.00
CA GLY A 59 18.19 12.69 -4.22
C GLY A 59 19.51 13.47 -4.22
N SER A 60 20.07 13.76 -3.04
CA SER A 60 21.33 14.52 -2.90
C SER A 60 22.53 13.80 -3.54
N ASN A 61 22.44 12.48 -3.64
CA ASN A 61 23.42 11.60 -4.28
C ASN A 61 23.27 11.54 -5.80
N LEU A 62 22.20 12.08 -6.39
CA LEU A 62 22.02 12.12 -7.84
C LEU A 62 22.79 13.33 -8.42
N ALA A 63 23.53 13.12 -9.51
CA ALA A 63 24.25 14.16 -10.23
C ALA A 63 23.41 14.85 -11.32
N PHE A 64 22.12 14.51 -11.40
CA PHE A 64 21.21 14.92 -12.47
C PHE A 64 19.79 15.09 -11.92
N ASP A 65 19.03 15.93 -12.59
CA ASP A 65 17.62 16.25 -12.32
C ASP A 65 16.71 15.95 -13.52
N THR A 66 17.29 15.42 -14.59
CA THR A 66 16.61 15.01 -15.82
C THR A 66 17.01 13.60 -16.23
N VAL A 67 16.10 12.89 -16.87
CA VAL A 67 16.29 11.53 -17.38
C VAL A 67 15.91 11.46 -18.86
N PRO A 68 16.38 10.46 -19.63
CA PRO A 68 15.97 10.32 -21.03
C PRO A 68 14.46 10.14 -21.16
N ALA A 69 13.83 10.86 -22.10
CA ALA A 69 12.45 10.59 -22.52
C ALA A 69 12.32 9.21 -23.19
N GLY A 70 11.07 8.80 -23.43
CA GLY A 70 10.76 7.54 -24.10
C GLY A 70 10.46 6.40 -23.13
N ASP A 71 10.34 5.19 -23.69
CA ASP A 71 9.83 4.03 -23.00
C ASP A 71 10.95 3.27 -22.27
N TRP A 72 10.94 3.34 -20.94
CA TRP A 72 11.76 2.55 -20.03
C TRP A 72 11.16 2.59 -18.63
N ASN A 73 11.46 1.56 -17.83
CA ASN A 73 10.99 1.48 -16.45
C ASN A 73 12.12 1.29 -15.43
N ILE A 74 13.34 0.94 -15.87
CA ILE A 74 14.52 0.83 -15.02
C ILE A 74 15.67 1.66 -15.59
N GLY A 75 16.29 2.48 -14.74
CA GLY A 75 17.57 3.16 -14.99
C GLY A 75 18.65 2.59 -14.08
N ARG A 76 19.81 2.22 -14.64
CA ARG A 76 20.93 1.66 -13.88
C ARG A 76 21.94 2.76 -13.56
N LEU A 77 22.14 3.02 -12.28
CA LEU A 77 23.04 4.06 -11.78
C LEU A 77 24.43 3.51 -11.53
N VAL A 78 25.44 4.35 -11.78
CA VAL A 78 26.84 4.10 -11.42
C VAL A 78 27.41 5.30 -10.69
N VAL A 79 28.43 5.06 -9.85
CA VAL A 79 29.15 6.17 -9.19
C VAL A 79 30.07 6.83 -10.22
N SER A 80 29.98 8.14 -10.34
CA SER A 80 30.86 8.93 -11.20
C SER A 80 32.29 8.91 -10.67
N SER A 81 33.21 8.39 -11.47
CA SER A 81 34.65 8.38 -11.22
C SER A 81 35.38 9.61 -11.75
N ASN A 82 34.68 10.54 -12.40
CA ASN A 82 35.28 11.76 -12.96
C ASN A 82 35.66 12.72 -11.83
N ASP A 83 36.79 13.41 -11.98
CA ASP A 83 37.35 14.35 -10.99
C ASP A 83 36.62 15.71 -10.91
N ASP A 84 35.45 15.82 -11.55
CA ASP A 84 34.63 17.04 -11.59
C ASP A 84 33.67 17.14 -10.39
N ALA A 85 32.80 18.14 -10.39
CA ALA A 85 31.77 18.39 -9.36
C ALA A 85 30.77 17.22 -9.14
N THR A 86 30.81 16.19 -10.00
CA THR A 86 29.99 14.97 -9.90
C THR A 86 30.71 13.81 -9.22
N LYS A 87 31.99 13.98 -8.81
CA LYS A 87 32.76 12.93 -8.13
C LYS A 87 32.00 12.42 -6.90
N GLY A 88 31.83 11.11 -6.80
CA GLY A 88 31.12 10.49 -5.69
C GLY A 88 29.59 10.66 -5.73
N LYS A 89 29.01 11.05 -6.88
CA LYS A 89 27.56 11.03 -7.10
C LYS A 89 27.16 9.98 -8.13
N PHE A 90 25.87 9.62 -8.12
CA PHE A 90 25.29 8.74 -9.11
C PHE A 90 25.02 9.47 -10.43
N VAL A 91 25.38 8.80 -11.52
CA VAL A 91 25.02 9.18 -12.90
C VAL A 91 24.21 8.06 -13.55
N LEU A 92 23.41 8.40 -14.56
CA LEU A 92 22.55 7.47 -15.29
C LEU A 92 23.14 7.14 -16.68
N PRO A 93 23.97 6.09 -16.80
CA PRO A 93 24.54 5.67 -18.08
C PRO A 93 23.57 4.91 -18.98
N SER A 94 22.57 4.22 -18.42
CA SER A 94 21.67 3.37 -19.19
C SER A 94 20.26 3.26 -18.61
N THR A 95 19.30 3.06 -19.51
CA THR A 95 17.89 2.80 -19.24
C THR A 95 17.45 1.57 -20.00
N GLU A 96 16.51 0.82 -19.45
CA GLU A 96 15.97 -0.40 -20.06
C GLU A 96 14.47 -0.56 -19.81
N ILE A 97 13.79 -1.19 -20.77
CA ILE A 97 12.46 -1.79 -20.55
C ILE A 97 12.73 -3.22 -20.11
N SER A 98 12.41 -3.54 -18.87
CA SER A 98 12.54 -4.91 -18.36
C SER A 98 11.28 -5.28 -17.58
N ALA A 99 10.99 -6.58 -17.46
CA ALA A 99 10.09 -7.00 -16.40
C ALA A 99 10.69 -6.49 -15.08
N LEU A 100 9.86 -5.93 -14.22
CA LEU A 100 10.36 -5.39 -12.96
C LEU A 100 11.15 -6.48 -12.24
N ASP A 101 12.42 -6.16 -12.02
CA ASP A 101 13.48 -7.13 -11.82
C ASP A 101 13.20 -7.96 -10.56
N THR A 102 12.99 -9.27 -10.74
CA THR A 102 12.78 -10.21 -9.63
C THR A 102 13.93 -10.17 -8.64
N SER A 103 15.17 -9.92 -9.10
CA SER A 103 16.34 -9.82 -8.21
C SER A 103 16.29 -8.56 -7.34
N LEU A 104 15.60 -7.51 -7.79
CA LEU A 104 15.35 -6.29 -7.02
C LEU A 104 14.09 -6.37 -6.16
N GLY A 105 13.34 -7.48 -6.22
CA GLY A 105 12.13 -7.68 -5.44
C GLY A 105 10.97 -6.74 -5.82
N LEU A 106 11.04 -6.05 -6.97
CA LEU A 106 9.98 -5.17 -7.50
C LEU A 106 8.82 -5.96 -8.11
N LEU A 107 8.37 -6.99 -7.41
CA LEU A 107 7.33 -7.89 -7.88
C LEU A 107 5.95 -7.22 -7.84
N SER A 108 5.07 -7.66 -8.75
CA SER A 108 3.62 -7.40 -8.62
C SER A 108 3.06 -8.29 -7.51
N ALA A 109 2.12 -7.76 -6.73
CA ALA A 109 1.51 -8.45 -5.60
C ALA A 109 0.49 -9.57 -5.98
N GLY A 110 0.75 -10.35 -7.03
CA GLY A 110 -0.06 -11.54 -7.33
C GLY A 110 -1.35 -11.28 -8.11
N PRO A 111 -2.19 -12.32 -8.29
CA PRO A 111 -3.25 -12.32 -9.28
C PRO A 111 -4.36 -11.32 -8.93
N VAL A 112 -4.79 -10.59 -9.94
CA VAL A 112 -5.92 -9.68 -9.87
C VAL A 112 -7.19 -10.52 -9.87
N TRP A 113 -8.01 -10.36 -8.83
CA TRP A 113 -9.31 -11.03 -8.71
C TRP A 113 -10.48 -10.05 -8.81
N HIS A 114 -10.20 -8.75 -8.73
CA HIS A 114 -11.16 -7.66 -8.86
C HIS A 114 -10.82 -6.79 -10.08
N ASP A 115 -11.81 -6.50 -10.93
CA ASP A 115 -11.54 -5.82 -12.20
C ASP A 115 -11.13 -4.35 -12.05
N ALA A 116 -11.64 -3.68 -11.01
CA ALA A 116 -11.31 -2.27 -10.77
C ALA A 116 -9.83 -2.10 -10.37
N ARG A 117 -9.15 -1.18 -11.06
CA ARG A 117 -7.74 -0.82 -10.84
C ARG A 117 -7.58 0.69 -10.82
N PHE A 118 -6.74 1.18 -9.92
CA PHE A 118 -6.50 2.61 -9.72
C PHE A 118 -5.01 2.88 -9.66
N ASP A 119 -4.54 3.85 -10.44
CA ASP A 119 -3.15 4.25 -10.40
C ASP A 119 -2.86 5.06 -9.13
N LEU A 120 -1.80 4.68 -8.40
CA LEU A 120 -1.42 5.33 -7.16
C LEU A 120 -1.15 6.83 -7.35
N ILE A 121 -0.53 7.23 -8.45
CA ILE A 121 -0.19 8.64 -8.69
C ILE A 121 -1.46 9.47 -8.83
N HIS A 122 -2.46 8.98 -9.57
CA HIS A 122 -3.74 9.68 -9.69
C HIS A 122 -4.48 9.80 -8.36
N LEU A 123 -4.44 8.74 -7.54
CA LEU A 123 -5.03 8.75 -6.20
C LEU A 123 -4.36 9.80 -5.30
N LEU A 124 -3.03 9.87 -5.31
CA LEU A 124 -2.26 10.83 -4.52
C LEU A 124 -2.44 12.27 -5.03
N ASP A 125 -2.47 12.48 -6.34
CA ASP A 125 -2.70 13.80 -6.93
C ASP A 125 -4.08 14.35 -6.57
N ALA A 126 -5.13 13.50 -6.63
CA ALA A 126 -6.47 13.86 -6.18
C ALA A 126 -6.47 14.24 -4.68
N PHE A 127 -5.79 13.47 -3.85
CA PHE A 127 -5.65 13.74 -2.41
C PHE A 127 -4.96 15.08 -2.14
N TYR A 128 -3.81 15.34 -2.76
CA TYR A 128 -3.07 16.58 -2.55
C TYR A 128 -3.79 17.81 -3.14
N ALA A 129 -4.45 17.66 -4.29
CA ALA A 129 -5.27 18.73 -4.87
C ALA A 129 -6.43 19.12 -3.94
N GLN A 130 -7.12 18.14 -3.34
CA GLN A 130 -8.17 18.41 -2.35
C GLN A 130 -7.61 19.07 -1.10
N ARG A 131 -6.47 18.58 -0.59
CA ARG A 131 -5.82 19.12 0.61
C ARG A 131 -5.40 20.58 0.44
N ASN A 132 -4.84 20.93 -0.71
CA ASN A 132 -4.41 22.31 -0.98
C ASN A 132 -5.61 23.28 -1.00
N ARG A 133 -6.72 22.89 -1.62
CA ARG A 133 -7.96 23.72 -1.61
C ARG A 133 -8.50 23.99 -0.20
N GLN A 134 -8.36 23.02 0.71
CA GLN A 134 -8.77 23.17 2.11
C GLN A 134 -7.83 24.05 2.93
N LEU A 135 -6.57 24.21 2.53
CA LEU A 135 -5.68 25.16 3.20
C LEU A 135 -5.97 26.60 2.76
N ASP A 136 -6.36 26.78 1.50
CA ASP A 136 -6.69 28.10 0.93
C ASP A 136 -8.00 28.70 1.50
N ASP A 137 -8.93 27.87 1.97
CA ASP A 137 -10.18 28.32 2.58
C ASP A 137 -10.05 28.76 4.06
N GLY A 138 -8.83 28.69 4.62
CA GLY A 138 -8.53 29.06 5.99
C GLY A 138 -9.03 28.06 7.04
N SER A 139 -9.58 26.91 6.64
CA SER A 139 -9.95 25.84 7.56
C SER A 139 -8.71 25.10 8.06
N TYR A 140 -8.64 24.93 9.38
CA TYR A 140 -7.58 24.14 10.00
C TYR A 140 -7.86 22.67 9.70
N ILE A 141 -6.95 21.99 9.01
CA ILE A 141 -7.00 20.53 8.89
C ILE A 141 -6.79 19.98 10.30
N LYS A 142 -7.87 19.56 10.97
CA LYS A 142 -7.72 18.46 11.92
C LYS A 142 -7.12 17.36 11.07
N SER A 143 -5.86 16.97 11.32
CA SER A 143 -5.38 15.72 10.74
C SER A 143 -6.46 14.72 11.11
N ASP A 144 -7.06 14.04 10.14
CA ASP A 144 -7.76 12.80 10.43
C ASP A 144 -6.70 11.99 11.18
N GLN A 145 -6.76 12.03 12.52
CA GLN A 145 -5.84 11.35 13.41
C GLN A 145 -5.76 9.94 12.87
N ALA A 146 -4.53 9.48 12.60
CA ALA A 146 -4.22 8.21 11.94
C ALA A 146 -5.43 7.28 11.93
N ASN A 147 -6.21 7.33 10.84
CA ASN A 147 -7.47 6.59 10.79
C ASN A 147 -7.12 5.14 11.13
N VAL A 148 -7.85 4.54 12.07
CA VAL A 148 -7.47 3.22 12.60
C VAL A 148 -7.41 2.15 11.49
N GLN A 149 -8.12 2.32 10.38
CA GLN A 149 -8.03 1.45 9.20
C GLN A 149 -6.66 1.51 8.49
N CYS A 150 -5.85 2.53 8.75
CA CYS A 150 -4.50 2.69 8.22
C CYS A 150 -3.44 2.13 9.18
N THR A 151 -3.81 1.81 10.43
CA THR A 151 -2.85 1.38 11.45
C THR A 151 -2.30 -0.01 11.14
N GLY A 152 -1.00 -0.18 11.32
CA GLY A 152 -0.30 -1.44 11.04
C GLY A 152 0.18 -1.60 9.60
N HIS A 153 -0.11 -0.64 8.72
CA HIS A 153 0.43 -0.59 7.36
C HIS A 153 1.54 0.46 7.24
N VAL A 154 2.60 0.14 6.50
CA VAL A 154 3.72 1.07 6.25
C VAL A 154 3.27 2.24 5.36
N SER A 155 2.42 1.98 4.38
CA SER A 155 1.84 3.01 3.52
C SER A 155 0.34 2.78 3.39
N ALA A 156 -0.42 3.61 4.10
CA ALA A 156 -1.87 3.65 4.01
C ALA A 156 -2.39 5.05 4.26
N LEU A 157 -3.45 5.45 3.55
CA LEU A 157 -4.10 6.74 3.69
C LEU A 157 -5.60 6.63 3.44
N VAL A 158 -6.35 7.52 4.08
CA VAL A 158 -7.73 7.81 3.68
C VAL A 158 -7.68 8.75 2.49
N LEU A 159 -8.21 8.29 1.36
CA LEU A 159 -8.16 8.96 0.06
C LEU A 159 -9.56 9.43 -0.35
N PRO A 160 -9.66 10.46 -1.21
CA PRO A 160 -10.91 10.79 -1.89
C PRO A 160 -11.35 9.57 -2.71
N SER A 161 -12.65 9.30 -2.71
CA SER A 161 -13.18 8.18 -3.49
C SER A 161 -12.97 8.41 -5.00
N PRO A 162 -12.34 7.46 -5.72
CA PRO A 162 -12.19 7.54 -7.17
C PRO A 162 -13.47 7.18 -7.92
N PHE A 163 -14.51 6.72 -7.21
CA PHE A 163 -15.77 6.30 -7.80
C PHE A 163 -16.67 7.51 -8.06
N VAL A 164 -17.06 7.69 -9.31
CA VAL A 164 -18.01 8.75 -9.70
C VAL A 164 -19.38 8.44 -9.08
N ARG A 165 -20.08 9.46 -8.57
CA ARG A 165 -21.45 9.31 -8.06
C ARG A 165 -22.35 8.76 -9.17
N ASN A 166 -22.81 7.51 -9.05
CA ASN A 166 -23.82 6.99 -9.94
C ASN A 166 -25.15 7.73 -9.70
N SER A 167 -25.90 8.00 -10.75
CA SER A 167 -27.21 8.69 -10.71
C SER A 167 -28.34 7.89 -10.03
N GLN A 168 -28.03 6.83 -9.29
CA GLN A 168 -28.98 5.88 -8.68
C GLN A 168 -29.19 6.03 -7.16
N GLY A 169 -28.78 7.15 -6.55
CA GLY A 169 -29.26 7.53 -5.22
C GLY A 169 -28.68 6.77 -4.02
N GLU A 170 -27.74 5.84 -4.21
CA GLU A 170 -26.86 5.41 -3.11
C GLU A 170 -25.94 6.56 -2.73
N GLN A 171 -25.82 6.85 -1.42
CA GLN A 171 -24.85 7.82 -0.95
C GLN A 171 -23.45 7.30 -1.33
N PRO A 172 -22.72 8.01 -2.19
CA PRO A 172 -21.40 7.58 -2.60
C PRO A 172 -20.48 7.65 -1.38
N GLN A 173 -19.63 6.64 -1.21
CA GLN A 173 -18.52 6.74 -0.28
C GLN A 173 -17.68 7.95 -0.72
N ASP A 174 -17.63 9.01 0.07
CA ASP A 174 -16.82 10.20 -0.25
C ASP A 174 -15.32 9.93 -0.03
N LYS A 175 -15.00 8.91 0.78
CA LYS A 175 -13.65 8.49 1.16
C LYS A 175 -13.46 6.98 0.98
N VAL A 176 -12.23 6.56 0.73
CA VAL A 176 -11.78 5.17 0.69
C VAL A 176 -10.48 5.03 1.47
N VAL A 177 -10.11 3.81 1.85
CA VAL A 177 -8.80 3.53 2.47
C VAL A 177 -7.92 2.89 1.42
N GLY A 178 -6.79 3.53 1.09
CA GLY A 178 -5.76 2.94 0.24
C GLY A 178 -4.63 2.37 1.06
N ILE A 179 -4.22 1.14 0.75
CA ILE A 179 -3.08 0.45 1.35
C ILE A 179 -2.17 -0.02 0.22
N TRP A 180 -0.88 0.30 0.29
CA TRP A 180 0.08 -0.11 -0.73
C TRP A 180 1.48 -0.37 -0.15
N ALA A 181 2.30 -1.05 -0.92
CA ALA A 181 3.72 -1.23 -0.65
C ALA A 181 4.45 -1.41 -1.98
N TRP A 182 5.22 -0.39 -2.39
CA TRP A 182 6.01 -0.44 -3.61
C TRP A 182 7.41 -1.06 -3.39
N GLN A 183 7.88 -1.02 -2.13
CA GLN A 183 9.20 -1.45 -1.70
C GLN A 183 9.46 -2.94 -2.00
N PRO A 184 10.71 -3.30 -2.35
CA PRO A 184 11.13 -4.68 -2.55
C PRO A 184 10.73 -5.63 -1.40
N GLY A 185 10.20 -6.80 -1.76
CA GLY A 185 9.90 -7.87 -0.80
C GLY A 185 8.58 -7.71 -0.03
N HIS A 186 7.93 -6.55 -0.06
CA HIS A 186 6.63 -6.33 0.61
C HIS A 186 5.42 -6.77 -0.22
N ALA A 187 5.62 -7.07 -1.52
CA ALA A 187 4.56 -7.51 -2.42
C ALA A 187 3.81 -8.77 -1.92
N HIS A 188 4.49 -9.67 -1.19
CA HIS A 188 3.87 -10.87 -0.65
C HIS A 188 2.80 -10.56 0.41
N GLY A 189 3.02 -9.56 1.28
CA GLY A 189 2.03 -9.16 2.28
C GLY A 189 0.77 -8.59 1.63
N ILE A 190 0.95 -7.73 0.62
CA ILE A 190 -0.17 -7.17 -0.17
C ILE A 190 -0.93 -8.28 -0.90
N ALA A 191 -0.22 -9.22 -1.53
CA ALA A 191 -0.82 -10.34 -2.26
C ALA A 191 -1.69 -11.19 -1.33
N ASN A 192 -1.14 -11.54 -0.18
CA ASN A 192 -1.81 -12.37 0.81
C ASN A 192 -3.05 -11.68 1.39
N GLU A 193 -2.91 -10.43 1.80
CA GLU A 193 -4.04 -9.67 2.36
C GLU A 193 -5.18 -9.52 1.36
N SER A 194 -4.87 -9.12 0.12
CA SER A 194 -5.85 -9.04 -0.97
C SER A 194 -6.53 -10.38 -1.23
N HIS A 195 -5.80 -11.49 -1.14
CA HIS A 195 -6.37 -12.83 -1.31
C HIS A 195 -7.36 -13.18 -0.19
N ILE A 196 -7.06 -12.86 1.07
CA ILE A 196 -7.97 -13.13 2.18
C ILE A 196 -9.26 -12.32 2.05
N TYR A 197 -9.20 -11.06 1.63
CA TYR A 197 -10.39 -10.28 1.30
C TYR A 197 -11.23 -10.97 0.20
N SER A 198 -10.58 -11.52 -0.83
CA SER A 198 -11.29 -12.27 -1.89
C SER A 198 -12.06 -13.47 -1.34
N LEU A 199 -11.44 -14.25 -0.43
CA LEU A 199 -12.06 -15.42 0.17
C LEU A 199 -13.25 -15.04 1.04
N LEU A 200 -13.11 -13.99 1.85
CA LEU A 200 -14.18 -13.52 2.73
C LEU A 200 -15.39 -13.04 1.94
N GLN A 201 -15.19 -12.24 0.89
CA GLN A 201 -16.30 -11.76 0.06
C GLN A 201 -16.96 -12.88 -0.77
N GLN A 202 -16.18 -13.83 -1.31
CA GLN A 202 -16.75 -14.97 -2.03
C GLN A 202 -17.61 -15.86 -1.11
N ARG A 203 -17.17 -16.06 0.13
CA ARG A 203 -17.90 -16.89 1.11
C ARG A 203 -19.16 -16.20 1.61
N GLN A 204 -19.13 -14.89 1.83
CA GLN A 204 -20.31 -14.09 2.19
C GLN A 204 -21.42 -14.16 1.13
N GLY A 205 -21.10 -14.25 -0.15
CA GLY A 205 -22.10 -14.36 -1.23
C GLY A 205 -22.70 -15.77 -1.42
N ASN A 206 -22.07 -16.81 -0.88
CA ASN A 206 -22.50 -18.21 -1.03
C ASN A 206 -23.35 -18.70 0.14
N ASP A 207 -23.31 -18.01 1.28
CA ASP A 207 -24.16 -18.26 2.42
C ASP A 207 -25.51 -17.57 2.13
N ASN A 208 -26.51 -18.35 1.65
CA ASN A 208 -27.86 -17.87 1.30
C ASN A 208 -28.41 -16.80 2.26
N GLU A 209 -29.16 -15.83 1.71
CA GLU A 209 -29.82 -14.67 2.37
C GLU A 209 -30.59 -14.95 3.67
N GLU A 210 -30.75 -16.21 4.10
CA GLU A 210 -31.45 -16.60 5.32
C GLU A 210 -30.70 -16.30 6.64
N ASN A 211 -29.38 -16.07 6.63
CA ASN A 211 -28.60 -16.00 7.88
C ASN A 211 -28.19 -14.61 8.37
N ASN A 212 -28.46 -13.52 7.65
CA ASN A 212 -28.11 -12.14 8.06
C ASN A 212 -26.69 -12.04 8.67
N GLU A 213 -25.72 -12.74 8.07
CA GLU A 213 -24.38 -12.84 8.65
C GLU A 213 -23.65 -11.51 8.49
N THR A 214 -23.23 -10.93 9.60
CA THR A 214 -22.54 -9.63 9.60
C THR A 214 -21.19 -9.75 8.87
N PRO A 215 -20.81 -8.78 8.02
CA PRO A 215 -19.49 -8.77 7.39
C PRO A 215 -18.37 -8.88 8.43
N LEU A 216 -17.29 -9.58 8.07
CA LEU A 216 -16.11 -9.76 8.93
C LEU A 216 -14.96 -8.80 8.60
N ALA A 217 -15.01 -8.10 7.48
CA ALA A 217 -13.96 -7.20 7.04
C ALA A 217 -14.56 -6.07 6.20
N ALA A 218 -13.81 -4.98 6.04
CA ALA A 218 -14.16 -3.92 5.12
C ALA A 218 -14.27 -4.45 3.69
N ARG A 219 -15.25 -3.96 2.94
CA ARG A 219 -15.42 -4.29 1.52
C ARG A 219 -14.19 -3.87 0.70
N PHE A 220 -13.70 -4.79 -0.11
CA PHE A 220 -12.63 -4.57 -1.07
C PHE A 220 -13.19 -3.88 -2.32
N LEU A 221 -12.52 -2.82 -2.77
CA LEU A 221 -13.02 -1.96 -3.85
C LEU A 221 -12.22 -2.06 -5.15
N GLY A 222 -10.98 -2.52 -5.09
CA GLY A 222 -10.11 -2.62 -6.26
C GLY A 222 -8.63 -2.63 -5.91
N HIS A 223 -7.80 -2.86 -6.93
CA HIS A 223 -6.36 -2.90 -6.78
C HIS A 223 -5.72 -1.52 -7.02
N ILE A 224 -4.63 -1.24 -6.31
CA ILE A 224 -3.75 -0.09 -6.57
C ILE A 224 -2.59 -0.57 -7.43
N THR A 225 -2.28 0.21 -8.49
CA THR A 225 -1.20 -0.09 -9.42
C THR A 225 -0.19 1.04 -9.55
N ASP A 226 1.05 0.70 -9.94
CA ASP A 226 2.00 1.62 -10.57
C ASP A 226 1.88 1.51 -12.10
N ASN A 227 1.74 2.64 -12.79
CA ASN A 227 1.57 2.75 -14.24
C ASN A 227 0.45 1.87 -14.80
N GLY A 228 -0.67 1.74 -14.07
CA GLY A 228 -1.81 0.90 -14.47
C GLY A 228 -1.56 -0.62 -14.56
N THR A 229 -0.33 -1.09 -14.30
CA THR A 229 0.09 -2.46 -14.66
C THR A 229 0.53 -3.28 -13.45
N ARG A 230 1.51 -2.80 -12.68
CA ARG A 230 2.06 -3.51 -11.53
C ARG A 230 1.16 -3.31 -10.32
N VAL A 231 0.56 -4.37 -9.78
CA VAL A 231 -0.23 -4.30 -8.54
C VAL A 231 0.71 -4.10 -7.36
N ILE A 232 0.48 -3.04 -6.60
CA ILE A 232 1.27 -2.68 -5.41
C ILE A 232 0.40 -2.47 -4.16
N GLY A 233 -0.93 -2.58 -4.28
CA GLY A 233 -1.83 -2.32 -3.17
C GLY A 233 -3.28 -2.60 -3.52
N PHE A 234 -4.18 -2.09 -2.67
CA PHE A 234 -5.62 -2.22 -2.82
C PHE A 234 -6.37 -1.08 -2.11
N LEU A 235 -7.64 -0.92 -2.49
CA LEU A 235 -8.60 0.00 -1.88
C LEU A 235 -9.63 -0.79 -1.07
N LEU A 236 -9.94 -0.30 0.12
CA LEU A 236 -11.03 -0.74 0.98
C LEU A 236 -12.05 0.38 1.17
N GLU A 237 -13.27 0.03 1.54
CA GLU A 237 -14.23 1.02 2.01
C GLU A 237 -13.74 1.75 3.26
N HIS A 238 -14.04 3.05 3.31
CA HIS A 238 -13.87 3.83 4.53
C HIS A 238 -15.08 3.62 5.43
N ILE A 239 -14.82 3.32 6.70
CA ILE A 239 -15.85 3.05 7.69
C ILE A 239 -15.85 4.20 8.71
N PRO A 240 -16.87 5.07 8.71
CA PRO A 240 -16.88 6.23 9.59
C PRO A 240 -17.11 5.80 11.06
N GLY A 241 -16.36 6.42 11.97
CA GLY A 241 -16.56 6.25 13.41
C GLY A 241 -16.04 4.93 14.00
N VAL A 242 -15.28 4.14 13.23
CA VAL A 242 -14.60 2.95 13.79
C VAL A 242 -13.47 3.35 14.72
N ARG A 243 -13.24 2.53 15.75
CA ARG A 243 -12.11 2.62 16.67
C ARG A 243 -11.41 1.25 16.78
N ALA A 244 -10.18 1.25 17.30
CA ALA A 244 -9.53 0.01 17.71
C ALA A 244 -10.31 -0.58 18.90
N ALA A 245 -10.24 -1.90 19.06
CA ALA A 245 -10.85 -2.56 20.20
C ALA A 245 -10.24 -2.11 21.53
N ASP A 246 -11.11 -1.88 22.51
CA ASP A 246 -10.78 -1.65 23.90
C ASP A 246 -11.05 -2.94 24.71
N PRO A 247 -10.55 -3.05 25.96
CA PRO A 247 -10.76 -4.25 26.78
C PRO A 247 -12.24 -4.65 26.95
N GLU A 248 -13.16 -3.69 26.88
CA GLU A 248 -14.61 -3.92 26.98
C GLU A 248 -15.19 -4.67 25.76
N ASP A 249 -14.52 -4.63 24.62
CA ASP A 249 -14.99 -5.25 23.37
C ASP A 249 -14.52 -6.70 23.21
N ILE A 250 -13.84 -7.26 24.21
CA ILE A 250 -13.14 -8.53 24.04
C ILE A 250 -14.05 -9.67 23.59
N GLU A 251 -15.27 -9.73 24.12
CA GLU A 251 -16.23 -10.79 23.76
C GLU A 251 -16.63 -10.65 22.29
N ALA A 252 -16.90 -9.42 21.82
CA ALA A 252 -17.23 -9.17 20.42
C ALA A 252 -16.04 -9.46 19.47
N CYS A 253 -14.82 -9.18 19.93
CA CYS A 253 -13.60 -9.50 19.20
C CYS A 253 -13.34 -11.01 19.14
N ARG A 254 -13.56 -11.73 20.25
CA ARG A 254 -13.48 -13.20 20.31
C ARG A 254 -14.50 -13.83 19.35
N ASP A 255 -15.72 -13.29 19.32
CA ASP A 255 -16.75 -13.74 18.41
C ASP A 255 -16.38 -13.51 16.94
N ALA A 256 -15.82 -12.35 16.59
CA ALA A 256 -15.35 -12.06 15.24
C ALA A 256 -14.20 -12.99 14.81
N LEU A 257 -13.24 -13.23 15.70
CA LEU A 257 -12.13 -14.15 15.47
C LEU A 257 -12.63 -15.59 15.31
N GLY A 258 -13.56 -16.04 16.16
CA GLY A 258 -14.18 -17.36 16.04
C GLY A 258 -14.98 -17.54 14.75
N LYS A 259 -15.63 -16.48 14.25
CA LYS A 259 -16.27 -16.50 12.91
C LYS A 259 -15.23 -16.62 11.78
N LEU A 260 -14.07 -15.97 11.91
CA LEU A 260 -12.97 -16.14 10.96
C LEU A 260 -12.47 -17.60 10.95
N HIS A 261 -12.26 -18.20 12.14
CA HIS A 261 -11.84 -19.59 12.29
C HIS A 261 -12.84 -20.58 11.69
N LYS A 262 -14.15 -20.34 11.88
CA LYS A 262 -15.22 -21.14 11.24
C LYS A 262 -15.17 -21.07 9.71
N LYS A 263 -14.66 -19.97 9.15
CA LYS A 263 -14.40 -19.85 7.72
C LYS A 263 -13.06 -20.49 7.30
N GLY A 264 -12.36 -21.18 8.21
CA GLY A 264 -11.11 -21.91 7.92
C GLY A 264 -9.90 -21.00 7.73
N ILE A 265 -9.93 -19.80 8.31
CA ILE A 265 -8.86 -18.80 8.17
C ILE A 265 -8.33 -18.47 9.56
N ALA A 266 -7.01 -18.53 9.75
CA ALA A 266 -6.33 -17.96 10.90
C ALA A 266 -5.88 -16.55 10.53
N LEU A 267 -6.03 -15.58 11.45
CA LEU A 267 -5.61 -14.20 11.18
C LEU A 267 -4.08 -14.10 11.09
N GLY A 268 -3.38 -14.98 11.80
CA GLY A 268 -1.92 -15.07 11.80
C GLY A 268 -1.24 -13.77 12.23
N GLY A 269 0.09 -13.77 12.15
CA GLY A 269 0.88 -12.66 12.65
C GLY A 269 0.70 -12.44 14.16
N GLY A 270 1.28 -11.36 14.69
CA GLY A 270 1.03 -10.95 16.08
C GLY A 270 -0.31 -10.24 16.17
N LEU A 271 -1.27 -10.83 16.89
CA LEU A 271 -2.58 -10.24 17.14
C LEU A 271 -2.44 -8.97 17.97
N ARG A 272 -3.11 -7.90 17.54
CA ARG A 272 -3.15 -6.64 18.28
C ARG A 272 -4.54 -6.06 18.26
N ARG A 273 -4.82 -5.14 19.19
CA ARG A 273 -6.10 -4.42 19.28
C ARG A 273 -6.49 -3.74 17.97
N GLU A 274 -5.51 -3.26 17.22
CA GLU A 274 -5.76 -2.56 15.96
C GLU A 274 -6.20 -3.49 14.83
N ASN A 275 -6.06 -4.82 14.97
CA ASN A 275 -6.66 -5.75 14.02
C ASN A 275 -8.19 -5.81 14.13
N PHE A 276 -8.76 -5.30 15.22
CA PHE A 276 -10.20 -5.34 15.50
C PHE A 276 -10.77 -3.92 15.44
N LEU A 277 -11.56 -3.67 14.41
CA LEU A 277 -12.25 -2.41 14.17
C LEU A 277 -13.66 -2.49 14.75
N VAL A 278 -13.89 -1.79 15.86
CA VAL A 278 -15.19 -1.73 16.51
C VAL A 278 -16.01 -0.61 15.88
N LYS A 279 -17.17 -0.96 15.34
CA LYS A 279 -18.13 -0.01 14.77
C LYS A 279 -18.98 0.64 15.87
N PRO A 280 -19.63 1.79 15.59
CA PRO A 280 -20.52 2.46 16.56
C PRO A 280 -21.69 1.61 17.06
N ASP A 281 -22.10 0.59 16.30
CA ASP A 281 -23.15 -0.38 16.66
C ASP A 281 -22.62 -1.55 17.51
N GLY A 282 -21.33 -1.57 17.85
CA GLY A 282 -20.67 -2.64 18.61
C GLY A 282 -20.24 -3.86 17.77
N SER A 283 -20.56 -3.90 16.47
CA SER A 283 -20.05 -4.96 15.60
C SER A 283 -18.55 -4.78 15.32
N VAL A 284 -17.84 -5.89 15.12
CA VAL A 284 -16.38 -5.92 14.94
C VAL A 284 -16.04 -6.39 13.53
N LEU A 285 -15.14 -5.64 12.87
CA LEU A 285 -14.49 -6.03 11.63
C LEU A 285 -13.01 -6.32 11.87
N LEU A 286 -12.47 -7.23 11.09
CA LEU A 286 -11.07 -7.64 11.13
C LEU A 286 -10.30 -6.96 9.99
N GLN A 287 -9.03 -6.63 10.25
CA GLN A 287 -8.11 -6.06 9.26
C GLN A 287 -6.67 -6.53 9.48
N GLY A 288 -5.78 -6.20 8.53
CA GLY A 288 -4.36 -6.52 8.62
C GLY A 288 -4.07 -7.97 8.27
N PHE A 289 -4.69 -8.49 7.20
CA PHE A 289 -4.61 -9.91 6.80
C PHE A 289 -3.29 -10.28 6.12
N GLY A 290 -2.27 -9.41 6.13
CA GLY A 290 -0.97 -9.68 5.52
C GLY A 290 -0.30 -10.98 6.03
N GLY A 291 -0.58 -11.40 7.26
CA GLY A 291 -0.10 -12.65 7.86
C GLY A 291 -1.13 -13.78 7.94
N ALA A 292 -2.36 -13.58 7.46
CA ALA A 292 -3.44 -14.55 7.57
C ALA A 292 -3.28 -15.71 6.59
N PHE A 293 -3.82 -16.89 6.92
CA PHE A 293 -3.72 -18.07 6.06
C PHE A 293 -4.87 -19.03 6.28
N GLU A 294 -5.19 -19.81 5.26
CA GLU A 294 -6.18 -20.88 5.36
C GLU A 294 -5.60 -22.08 6.11
N THR A 295 -6.39 -22.66 7.01
CA THR A 295 -6.03 -23.86 7.75
C THR A 295 -7.28 -24.63 8.18
N ARG A 296 -7.10 -25.91 8.48
CA ARG A 296 -8.14 -26.81 9.04
C ARG A 296 -7.68 -27.44 10.35
N LYS A 297 -6.59 -26.93 10.93
CA LYS A 297 -6.01 -27.45 12.16
C LYS A 297 -6.61 -26.67 13.32
N ASP A 298 -7.45 -27.34 14.11
CA ASP A 298 -8.08 -26.75 15.29
C ASP A 298 -7.02 -26.23 16.29
N GLU A 299 -5.89 -26.93 16.41
CA GLU A 299 -4.73 -26.51 17.21
C GLU A 299 -4.26 -25.07 16.88
N VAL A 300 -4.29 -24.67 15.60
CA VAL A 300 -3.89 -23.32 15.19
C VAL A 300 -4.90 -22.27 15.66
N PHE A 301 -6.19 -22.59 15.61
CA PHE A 301 -7.27 -21.70 16.05
C PHE A 301 -7.31 -21.57 17.58
N GLU A 302 -7.07 -22.67 18.29
CA GLU A 302 -6.94 -22.70 19.74
C GLU A 302 -5.75 -21.85 20.19
N GLU A 303 -4.57 -22.05 19.60
CA GLU A 303 -3.38 -21.24 19.90
C GLU A 303 -3.59 -19.74 19.62
N GLU A 304 -4.28 -19.40 18.52
CA GLU A 304 -4.59 -18.02 18.16
C GLU A 304 -5.57 -17.40 19.16
N THR A 305 -6.57 -18.15 19.61
CA THR A 305 -7.52 -17.72 20.65
C THR A 305 -6.82 -17.52 21.99
N GLU A 306 -5.92 -18.42 22.39
CA GLU A 306 -5.14 -18.25 23.62
C GLU A 306 -4.21 -17.03 23.55
N LYS A 307 -3.58 -16.77 22.41
CA LYS A 307 -2.75 -15.57 22.20
C LYS A 307 -3.58 -14.31 22.27
N PHE A 308 -4.75 -14.31 21.62
CA PHE A 308 -5.71 -13.22 21.68
C PHE A 308 -6.05 -12.88 23.14
N GLU A 309 -6.40 -13.89 23.93
CA GLU A 309 -6.73 -13.70 25.34
C GLU A 309 -5.53 -13.21 26.16
N ARG A 310 -4.29 -13.65 25.90
CA ARG A 310 -3.13 -13.15 26.66
C ARG A 310 -2.71 -11.73 26.29
N GLU A 311 -2.74 -11.39 25.00
CA GLU A 311 -2.08 -10.18 24.47
C GLU A 311 -3.05 -9.01 24.30
N VAL A 312 -4.35 -9.26 24.15
CA VAL A 312 -5.36 -8.21 23.96
C VAL A 312 -6.06 -7.85 25.29
N LEU A 313 -5.99 -8.69 26.34
CA LEU A 313 -6.55 -8.44 27.68
C LEU A 313 -5.74 -7.50 28.59
N VAL A 314 -4.52 -7.07 28.19
CA VAL A 314 -3.59 -6.29 29.05
C VAL A 314 -3.39 -4.89 28.51
#